data_AF-I2CAR2-F1
#
_entry.id   AF-I2CAR2-F1
#
_cell.length_a   1.000
_cell.length_b   1.000
_cell.length_c   1.000
_cell.angle_alpha   90.00
_cell.angle_beta   90.00
_cell.angle_gamma   90.00
#
_symmetry.space_group_name_H-M   'P 1'
#
loop_
_entity.id
_entity.type
_entity.pdbx_description
1 polymer ?
#
loop_
_entity_poly.entity_id
_entity_poly.type
_entity_poly.pdbx_seq_one_letter_code
_entity_poly.pdbx_strand_id
1 'polypeptide(L)' 'MNESIQIGPDIEIKVIAIEGEQVKLGIEAPQHVDIHRKEIYLSILEENNRAVSFNTDLLLNLSSQKK' A
#
# COMPACT_ATOMS: atom_id res chain seq x y z
N MET A 1 -17.71 16.11 17.54
CA MET A 1 -16.73 16.60 16.54
C MET A 1 -16.77 15.60 15.41
N ASN A 2 -17.41 15.96 14.28
CA ASN A 2 -17.54 15.12 13.10
C ASN A 2 -16.64 15.72 12.02
N GLU A 3 -15.34 15.64 12.26
CA GLU A 3 -14.37 16.17 11.30
C GLU A 3 -14.21 15.14 10.19
N SER A 4 -14.50 15.58 8.96
CA SER A 4 -14.21 14.82 7.76
C SER A 4 -13.23 15.59 6.87
N ILE A 5 -12.36 14.85 6.20
CA ILE A 5 -11.41 15.35 5.22
C ILE A 5 -11.86 14.83 3.86
N GLN A 6 -12.26 15.75 2.99
CA GLN A 6 -12.58 15.46 1.61
C GLN A 6 -11.28 15.48 0.77
N ILE A 7 -11.00 14.42 0.03
CA ILE A 7 -9.89 14.35 -0.94
C ILE A 7 -10.48 14.18 -2.34
N GLY A 8 -10.44 15.26 -3.13
CA GLY A 8 -11.05 15.26 -4.45
C GLY A 8 -12.57 15.04 -4.41
N PRO A 9 -13.18 14.59 -5.51
CA PRO A 9 -14.63 14.38 -5.58
C PRO A 9 -15.09 13.07 -4.92
N ASP A 10 -14.23 12.04 -4.85
CA ASP A 10 -14.68 10.67 -4.61
C ASP A 10 -14.16 10.04 -3.31
N ILE A 11 -13.28 10.71 -2.56
CA ILE A 11 -12.70 10.17 -1.33
C ILE A 11 -13.08 11.04 -0.13
N GLU A 12 -13.67 10.43 0.89
CA GLU A 12 -13.97 11.07 2.18
C GLU A 12 -13.34 10.27 3.33
N ILE A 13 -12.63 10.97 4.22
CA ILE A 13 -12.04 10.39 5.42
C ILE A 13 -12.76 10.98 6.63
N LYS A 14 -13.27 10.13 7.53
CA LYS A 14 -13.99 10.54 8.73
C LYS A 14 -13.35 9.99 9.99
N VAL A 15 -13.31 10.78 11.06
CA VAL A 15 -12.90 10.28 12.39
C VAL A 15 -14.08 9.54 13.01
N ILE A 16 -13.98 8.22 13.15
CA ILE A 16 -15.03 7.37 13.73
C ILE A 16 -14.99 7.43 15.25
N ALA A 17 -13.80 7.32 15.83
CA ALA A 17 -13.61 7.35 17.28
C ALA A 17 -12.17 7.71 17.65
N ILE A 18 -11.99 8.20 18.87
CA ILE A 18 -10.70 8.46 19.48
C ILE A 18 -10.68 7.67 20.79
N GLU A 19 -9.78 6.69 20.88
CA GLU A 19 -9.60 5.82 22.03
C GLU A 19 -8.17 6.04 22.58
N GLY A 20 -8.05 6.97 23.53
CA GLY A 20 -6.75 7.37 24.09
C GLY A 20 -5.85 7.98 23.03
N GLU A 21 -4.73 7.33 22.72
CA GLU A 21 -3.78 7.73 21.67
C GLU A 21 -4.13 7.17 20.29
N GLN A 22 -5.10 6.25 20.20
CA GLN A 22 -5.48 5.63 18.93
C GLN A 22 -6.69 6.32 18.31
N VAL A 23 -6.57 6.70 17.03
CA VAL A 23 -7.67 7.29 16.25
C VAL A 23 -8.18 6.27 15.25
N LYS A 24 -9.48 5.99 15.27
CA LYS A 24 -10.16 5.17 14.28
C LYS A 24 -10.63 6.06 13.14
N LEU A 25 -10.06 5.84 11.96
CA LEU A 25 -10.40 6.55 10.73
C LEU A 25 -11.27 5.64 9.85
N GLY A 26 -12.39 6.18 9.37
CA GLY A 26 -13.19 5.60 8.30
C GLY A 26 -12.78 6.25 6.99
N ILE A 27 -12.56 5.45 5.95
CA ILE A 27 -12.23 5.94 4.62
C ILE A 27 -13.31 5.43 3.68
N GLU A 28 -13.94 6.34 2.98
CA GLU A 28 -14.96 6.08 1.97
C GLU A 28 -14.38 6.50 0.62
N ALA A 29 -14.20 5.53 -0.26
CA ALA A 29 -13.62 5.72 -1.58
C ALA A 29 -14.26 4.72 -2.56
N PRO A 30 -14.26 5.02 -3.86
CA PRO A 30 -14.75 4.09 -4.88
C PRO A 30 -13.85 2.85 -5.00
N GLN A 31 -14.43 1.73 -5.45
CA GLN A 31 -13.76 0.43 -5.50
C GLN A 31 -12.50 0.37 -6.38
N HIS A 32 -12.31 1.34 -7.29
CA HIS A 32 -11.14 1.39 -8.15
C HIS A 32 -9.91 2.03 -7.46
N VAL A 33 -10.08 2.59 -6.26
CA VAL A 33 -8.99 3.19 -5.48
C VAL A 33 -8.59 2.23 -4.38
N ASP A 34 -7.39 1.67 -4.49
CA ASP A 34 -6.82 0.81 -3.46
C ASP A 34 -6.36 1.65 -2.25
N ILE A 35 -6.84 1.28 -1.07
CA ILE A 35 -6.48 1.93 0.19
C ILE A 35 -5.60 0.96 0.98
N HIS A 36 -4.36 1.37 1.21
CA HIS A 36 -3.41 0.60 2.01
C HIS A 36 -2.89 1.44 3.18
N ARG A 37 -2.49 0.74 4.25
CA ARG A 37 -1.69 1.36 5.30
C ARG A 37 -0.34 1.75 4.73
N LYS A 38 0.19 2.90 5.17
CA LYS A 38 1.38 3.53 4.57
C LYS A 38 2.59 2.61 4.62
N GLU A 39 2.79 1.94 5.75
CA GLU A 39 3.88 1.00 5.97
C GLU A 39 3.83 -0.19 5.01
N ILE A 40 2.65 -0.74 4.76
CA ILE A 40 2.47 -1.86 3.82
C ILE A 40 2.76 -1.42 2.40
N TYR A 41 2.25 -0.26 2.01
CA TYR A 41 2.51 0.31 0.69
C TYR A 41 4.01 0.54 0.44
N LEU A 42 4.73 1.06 1.45
CA LEU A 42 6.17 1.28 1.36
C LEU A 42 6.95 -0.03 1.23
N SER A 43 6.59 -1.05 2.01
CA SER A 43 7.24 -2.36 1.91
C SER A 43 7.04 -3.02 0.55
N ILE A 44 5.84 -2.93 -0.03
CA ILE A 44 5.57 -3.44 -1.39
C ILE A 44 6.44 -2.69 -2.42
N LEU A 45 6.52 -1.37 -2.30
CA LEU A 45 7.33 -0.56 -3.21
C LEU A 45 8.82 -0.90 -3.10
N GLU A 46 9.34 -1.09 -1.89
CA GLU A 46 10.73 -1.48 -1.67
C GLU A 46 11.04 -2.84 -2.28
N GLU A 47 10.17 -3.83 -2.07
CA GLU A 47 10.36 -5.18 -2.61
C GLU A 47 10.28 -5.20 -4.15
N ASN A 48 9.37 -4.42 -4.74
CA ASN A 48 9.32 -4.25 -6.19
C ASN A 48 10.63 -3.66 -6.74
N ASN A 49 11.20 -2.66 -6.07
CA ASN A 49 12.49 -2.08 -6.48
C ASN A 49 13.65 -3.09 -6.35
N ARG A 50 13.64 -3.92 -5.30
CA ARG A 50 14.63 -4.99 -5.13
C ARG A 50 14.51 -6.05 -6.23
N ALA A 51 13.29 -6.44 -6.57
CA ALA A 51 13.02 -7.42 -7.62
C ALA A 51 13.53 -6.94 -8.99
N VAL A 52 13.42 -5.64 -9.31
CA VAL A 52 13.96 -5.06 -10.55
C VAL A 52 15.49 -5.17 -10.64
N SER A 53 16.18 -5.17 -9.50
CA SER A 53 17.64 -5.23 -9.45
C SER A 53 18.22 -6.65 -9.61
N PHE A 54 17.41 -7.64 -10.00
CA PHE A 54 17.86 -9.02 -10.11
C PHE A 54 18.91 -9.20 -11.21
N ASN A 55 20.02 -9.84 -10.83
CA ASN A 55 21.15 -10.08 -11.74
C ASN A 55 20.76 -11.13 -12.80
N THR A 56 20.87 -10.77 -14.07
CA THR A 56 20.62 -11.64 -15.24
C THR A 56 21.45 -12.93 -15.20
N ASP A 57 22.63 -12.89 -14.58
CA ASP A 57 23.52 -14.03 -14.43
C ASP A 57 22.89 -15.14 -13.56
N LEU A 58 22.09 -14.77 -12.56
CA LEU A 58 21.35 -15.73 -11.73
C LEU A 58 20.22 -16.42 -12.51
N LEU A 59 19.56 -15.68 -13.42
CA LEU A 59 18.49 -16.24 -14.27
C LEU A 59 19.04 -17.25 -15.29
N LEU A 60 20.21 -16.98 -15.86
CA LEU A 60 20.91 -17.89 -16.78
C LEU A 60 21.32 -19.20 -16.08
N ASN A 61 21.75 -19.12 -14.82
CA ASN A 61 22.13 -20.28 -14.02
C ASN A 61 20.91 -21.16 -13.62
N LEU A 62 19.76 -20.55 -13.35
CA LEU A 62 18.52 -21.27 -13.00
C LEU A 62 17.91 -22.02 -14.19
N SER A 63 18.01 -21.47 -15.40
CA SER A 63 17.51 -22.12 -16.63
C SER A 63 18.37 -23.32 -17.06
N SER A 64 19.64 -23.33 -16.68
CA SER A 64 20.60 -24.38 -17.04
C SER A 64 20.55 -25.64 -16.15
N GLN A 65 19.88 -25.59 -14.99
CA GLN A 65 19.75 -26.74 -14.07
C GLN A 65 18.64 -27.74 -14.47
N LYS A 66 17.94 -27.52 -15.59
CA LYS A 66 16.83 -28.39 -16.05
C LYS A 66 17.23 -29.46 -17.06
N LYS A 67 18.52 -29.82 -17.16
CA LYS A 67 18.99 -30.89 -18.06
C LYS A 67 19.57 -32.07 -17.31
#